data_AF-A0A497FSK0-F1
#
_entry.id   AF-A0A497FSK0-F1
#
_cell.length_a   1.000
_cell.length_b   1.000
_cell.length_c   1.000
_cell.angle_alpha   90.00
_cell.angle_beta   90.00
_cell.angle_gamma   90.00
#
_symmetry.space_group_name_H-M   'P 1'
#
loop_
_entity.id
_entity.type
_entity.pdbx_description
1 polymer ?
#
loop_
_entity_poly.entity_id
_entity_poly.type
_entity_poly.pdbx_seq_one_letter_code
_entity_poly.pdbx_strand_id
1 'polypeptide(L)'
;MNEKKVISIEIDDLKRIYNYALSHCREVCPEKRDPDTCIVIVEIGKLLGISPPCVEDYGGFSEKTFKELIKEIENRRGKTIDQVLEEIRDKGYRSLQDQIDEMDGQFALDVLKAYEKRKRKEEKGE
;
A
#
# COMPACT_ATOMS: atom_id res chain seq x y z
N MET A 1 -14.79 -18.28 -7.58
CA MET A 1 -16.07 -17.57 -7.40
C MET A 1 -15.93 -16.65 -6.21
N ASN A 2 -15.83 -15.33 -6.44
CA ASN A 2 -15.96 -14.37 -5.36
C ASN A 2 -17.47 -14.22 -5.08
N GLU A 3 -17.94 -14.83 -4.01
CA GLU A 3 -19.33 -14.70 -3.59
C GLU A 3 -19.51 -13.34 -2.91
N LYS A 4 -20.14 -12.38 -3.61
CA LYS A 4 -20.51 -11.09 -3.00
C LYS A 4 -21.68 -11.32 -2.05
N LYS A 5 -21.43 -11.23 -0.74
CA LYS A 5 -22.46 -11.24 0.32
C LYS A 5 -22.53 -9.87 0.97
N VAL A 6 -23.75 -9.43 1.26
CA VAL A 6 -23.99 -8.26 2.10
C VAL A 6 -24.02 -8.73 3.55
N ILE A 7 -23.14 -8.18 4.38
CA ILE A 7 -23.10 -8.41 5.81
C ILE A 7 -23.45 -7.09 6.51
N SER A 8 -24.40 -7.14 7.43
CA SER A 8 -24.76 -6.00 8.29
C SER A 8 -24.07 -6.13 9.66
N ILE A 9 -23.45 -5.05 10.12
CA ILE A 9 -22.83 -4.95 11.45
C ILE A 9 -23.08 -3.54 12.00
N GLU A 10 -23.19 -3.41 13.32
CA GLU A 10 -23.23 -2.10 13.97
C GLU A 10 -21.94 -1.33 13.68
N ILE A 11 -22.09 -0.03 13.39
CA ILE A 11 -20.96 0.81 12.96
C ILE A 11 -19.85 0.88 14.02
N ASP A 12 -20.22 0.86 15.29
CA ASP A 12 -19.28 0.92 16.40
C ASP A 12 -18.47 -0.37 16.56
N ASP A 13 -19.08 -1.53 16.27
CA ASP A 13 -18.36 -2.81 16.26
C ASP A 13 -17.42 -2.91 15.05
N LEU A 14 -17.83 -2.41 13.88
CA LEU A 14 -16.92 -2.28 12.73
C LEU A 14 -15.74 -1.37 13.06
N LYS A 15 -15.95 -0.22 13.72
CA LYS A 15 -14.87 0.66 14.17
C LYS A 15 -13.92 -0.04 15.14
N ARG A 16 -14.42 -0.85 16.07
CA ARG A 16 -13.58 -1.64 16.99
C ARG A 16 -12.69 -2.63 16.23
N ILE A 17 -13.26 -3.38 15.30
CA ILE A 17 -12.52 -4.34 14.45
C ILE A 17 -11.49 -3.58 13.59
N TYR A 18 -11.90 -2.46 13.00
CA TYR A 18 -11.02 -1.64 12.16
C TYR A 18 -9.83 -1.09 12.96
N ASN A 19 -10.06 -0.56 14.17
CA ASN A 19 -8.99 -0.10 15.05
C ASN A 19 -8.04 -1.24 15.46
N TYR A 20 -8.57 -2.45 15.64
CA TYR A 20 -7.74 -3.63 15.86
C TYR A 20 -6.88 -3.93 14.63
N ALA A 21 -7.45 -3.90 13.41
CA ALA A 21 -6.67 -4.07 12.18
C ALA A 21 -5.60 -2.97 11.99
N LEU A 22 -5.88 -1.73 12.39
CA LEU A 22 -4.90 -0.64 12.34
C LEU A 22 -3.68 -0.87 13.24
N SER A 23 -3.77 -1.71 14.27
CA SER A 23 -2.57 -2.10 15.04
C SER A 23 -1.57 -2.83 14.15
N HIS A 24 -2.02 -3.71 13.26
CA HIS A 24 -1.16 -4.35 12.26
C HIS A 24 -0.52 -3.31 11.32
N CYS A 25 -1.27 -2.29 10.92
CA CYS A 25 -0.73 -1.21 10.07
C CYS A 25 0.39 -0.40 10.74
N ARG A 26 0.39 -0.30 12.08
CA ARG A 26 1.40 0.42 12.87
C ARG A 26 2.62 -0.43 13.20
N GLU A 27 2.41 -1.73 13.43
CA GLU A 27 3.47 -2.64 13.88
C GLU A 27 4.20 -3.35 12.73
N VAL A 28 3.60 -3.41 11.53
CA VAL A 28 4.15 -4.15 10.39
C VAL A 28 4.60 -3.22 9.27
N CYS A 29 5.88 -3.36 8.90
CA CYS A 29 6.51 -2.62 7.81
C CYS A 29 5.70 -2.74 6.50
N PRO A 30 5.56 -1.64 5.72
CA PRO A 30 4.79 -1.61 4.48
C PRO A 30 5.05 -2.77 3.52
N GLU A 31 6.32 -3.08 3.26
CA GLU A 31 6.78 -4.14 2.37
C GLU A 31 6.31 -5.56 2.75
N LYS A 32 5.95 -5.79 4.03
CA LYS A 32 5.51 -7.11 4.55
C LYS A 32 4.00 -7.27 4.55
N ARG A 33 3.25 -6.22 4.22
CA ARG A 33 1.78 -6.22 4.23
C ARG A 33 1.23 -6.71 2.89
N ASP A 34 0.04 -7.26 2.91
CA ASP A 34 -0.69 -7.61 1.69
C ASP A 34 -1.27 -6.33 1.03
N PRO A 35 -0.83 -5.95 -0.19
CA PRO A 35 -1.28 -4.71 -0.83
C PRO A 35 -2.77 -4.72 -1.18
N ASP A 36 -3.33 -5.89 -1.53
CA ASP A 36 -4.76 -6.07 -1.80
C ASP A 36 -5.59 -5.72 -0.54
N THR A 37 -5.14 -6.16 0.64
CA THR A 37 -5.72 -5.82 1.94
C THR A 37 -5.53 -4.34 2.29
N CYS A 38 -4.36 -3.75 2.00
CA CYS A 38 -4.13 -2.32 2.26
C CYS A 38 -5.15 -1.43 1.53
N ILE A 39 -5.49 -1.75 0.27
CA ILE A 39 -6.51 -1.03 -0.49
C ILE A 39 -7.87 -1.11 0.23
N VAL A 40 -8.26 -2.30 0.71
CA VAL A 40 -9.54 -2.51 1.44
C VAL A 40 -9.56 -1.72 2.75
N ILE A 41 -8.46 -1.74 3.51
CA ILE A 41 -8.34 -0.98 4.77
C ILE A 41 -8.55 0.51 4.50
N VAL A 42 -7.91 1.06 3.48
CA VAL A 42 -8.07 2.48 3.11
C VAL A 42 -9.50 2.80 2.69
N GLU A 43 -10.15 1.93 1.92
CA GLU A 43 -11.55 2.08 1.51
C GLU A 43 -12.50 2.10 2.72
N ILE A 44 -12.34 1.15 3.65
CA ILE A 44 -13.12 1.10 4.89
C ILE A 44 -12.84 2.35 5.73
N GLY A 45 -11.58 2.76 5.86
CA GLY A 45 -11.17 3.94 6.61
C GLY A 45 -11.86 5.22 6.14
N LYS A 46 -11.96 5.41 4.82
CA LYS A 46 -12.71 6.54 4.22
C LYS A 46 -14.19 6.51 4.62
N LEU A 47 -14.82 5.34 4.62
CA LEU A 47 -16.22 5.19 5.04
C LEU A 47 -16.44 5.45 6.53
N LEU A 48 -15.45 5.10 7.37
CA LEU A 48 -15.50 5.30 8.81
C LEU A 48 -15.04 6.69 9.28
N GLY A 49 -14.43 7.47 8.39
CA GLY A 49 -13.76 8.73 8.74
C GLY A 49 -12.47 8.52 9.56
N ILE A 50 -11.79 7.39 9.38
CA ILE A 50 -10.57 7.01 10.11
C ILE A 50 -9.46 6.66 9.11
N SER A 51 -8.39 7.46 9.09
CA SER A 51 -7.25 7.23 8.19
C SER A 51 -6.26 6.20 8.76
N PRO A 52 -5.77 5.23 7.96
CA PRO A 52 -4.61 4.42 8.33
C PRO A 52 -3.32 5.24 8.25
N PRO A 53 -2.26 4.87 8.99
CA PRO A 53 -1.01 5.64 9.07
C PRO A 53 -0.37 5.89 7.70
N CYS A 54 -0.39 4.91 6.80
CA CYS A 54 0.20 5.06 5.47
C CYS A 54 -0.45 6.15 4.60
N VAL A 55 -1.73 6.47 4.82
CA VAL A 55 -2.38 7.58 4.11
C VAL A 55 -1.80 8.92 4.58
N GLU A 56 -1.46 9.03 5.86
CA GLU A 56 -0.84 10.22 6.43
C GLU A 56 0.63 10.32 5.99
N ASP A 57 1.38 9.21 6.10
CA ASP A 57 2.81 9.14 5.76
C ASP A 57 3.09 9.49 4.29
N TYR A 58 2.27 8.98 3.37
CA TYR A 58 2.45 9.20 1.93
C TYR A 58 1.62 10.38 1.37
N GLY A 59 0.86 11.09 2.21
CA GLY A 59 -0.02 12.17 1.77
C GLY A 59 -1.20 11.71 0.88
N GLY A 60 -1.55 10.42 0.96
CA GLY A 60 -2.61 9.80 0.19
C GLY A 60 -2.40 8.30 0.00
N PHE A 61 -3.39 7.64 -0.59
CA PHE A 61 -3.29 6.23 -0.97
C PHE A 61 -4.05 6.02 -2.27
N SER A 62 -3.37 6.30 -3.38
CA SER A 62 -3.90 6.26 -4.74
C SER A 62 -2.80 5.88 -5.72
N GLU A 63 -3.15 5.40 -6.92
CA GLU A 63 -2.15 5.17 -7.96
C GLU A 63 -1.30 6.40 -8.27
N LYS A 64 -1.90 7.60 -8.21
CA LYS A 64 -1.18 8.85 -8.43
C LYS A 64 -0.09 9.02 -7.37
N THR A 65 -0.46 8.89 -6.10
CA THR A 65 0.46 8.99 -4.96
C THR A 65 1.65 8.04 -5.11
N PHE A 66 1.41 6.76 -5.41
CA PHE A 66 2.48 5.78 -5.53
C PHE A 66 3.33 5.97 -6.79
N LYS A 67 2.76 6.45 -7.90
CA LYS A 67 3.54 6.85 -9.09
C LYS A 67 4.42 8.07 -8.82
N GLU A 68 3.96 9.02 -8.01
CA GLU A 68 4.74 10.18 -7.59
C GLU A 68 5.88 9.76 -6.66
N LEU A 69 5.61 8.90 -5.67
CA LEU A 69 6.62 8.33 -4.78
C LEU A 69 7.74 7.61 -5.55
N ILE A 70 7.39 6.77 -6.53
CA ILE A 70 8.36 6.10 -7.40
C ILE A 70 9.23 7.14 -8.12
N LYS A 71 8.63 8.16 -8.74
CA LYS A 71 9.38 9.21 -9.44
C LYS A 71 10.33 9.97 -8.52
N GLU A 72 9.94 10.23 -7.28
CA GLU A 72 10.81 10.88 -6.30
C GLU A 72 12.04 10.03 -5.96
N ILE A 73 11.87 8.72 -5.79
CA ILE A 73 12.98 7.77 -5.59
C ILE A 73 13.89 7.75 -6.84
N GLU A 74 13.30 7.64 -8.02
CA GLU A 74 14.05 7.61 -9.29
C GLU A 74 14.87 8.89 -9.51
N ASN A 75 14.28 10.05 -9.23
CA ASN A 75 14.97 11.34 -9.32
C ASN A 75 16.13 11.45 -8.33
N ARG A 76 15.94 10.99 -7.09
CA ARG A 76 16.98 10.99 -6.05
C ARG A 76 18.13 10.05 -6.39
N ARG A 77 17.85 8.93 -7.06
CA ARG A 77 18.83 7.88 -7.40
C ARG A 77 19.46 8.03 -8.78
N GLY A 78 18.83 8.80 -9.67
CA GLY A 78 19.22 8.92 -11.07
C GLY A 78 19.07 7.60 -11.86
N LYS A 79 18.16 6.72 -11.41
CA LYS A 79 17.95 5.36 -11.93
C LYS A 79 16.46 5.02 -11.90
N THR A 80 16.03 4.08 -12.72
CA THR A 80 14.66 3.54 -12.63
C THR A 80 14.47 2.76 -11.33
N ILE A 81 13.23 2.65 -10.85
CA ILE A 81 12.97 1.98 -9.56
C ILE A 81 13.43 0.52 -9.57
N ASP A 82 13.26 -0.20 -10.68
CA ASP A 82 13.73 -1.58 -10.81
C ASP A 82 15.25 -1.67 -10.66
N GLN A 83 15.99 -0.75 -11.28
CA GLN A 83 17.46 -0.68 -11.14
C GLN A 83 17.90 -0.32 -9.72
N VAL A 84 17.14 0.53 -9.02
CA VAL A 84 17.40 0.89 -7.62
C VAL A 84 17.24 -0.34 -6.73
N LEU A 85 16.14 -1.07 -6.88
CA LEU A 85 15.85 -2.27 -6.11
C LEU A 85 16.84 -3.42 -6.40
N GLU A 86 17.23 -3.60 -7.67
CA GLU A 86 18.26 -4.58 -8.05
C GLU A 86 19.61 -4.21 -7.43
N GLU A 87 20.02 -2.94 -7.50
CA GLU A 87 21.28 -2.48 -6.91
C GLU A 87 21.34 -2.68 -5.40
N ILE A 88 20.27 -2.34 -4.68
CA ILE A 88 20.20 -2.48 -3.22
C ILE A 88 20.27 -3.96 -2.84
N ARG A 89 19.60 -4.83 -3.60
CA ARG A 89 19.64 -6.29 -3.40
C ARG A 89 21.03 -6.87 -3.60
N ASP A 90 21.72 -6.44 -4.65
CA ASP A 90 23.05 -6.96 -4.99
C ASP A 90 24.15 -6.45 -4.06
N LYS A 91 24.07 -5.18 -3.66
CA LYS A 91 25.15 -4.50 -2.93
C LYS A 91 24.88 -4.39 -1.43
N GLY A 92 23.66 -4.71 -0.99
CA GLY A 92 23.17 -4.46 0.36
C GLY A 92 22.98 -2.96 0.66
N TYR A 93 22.43 -2.67 1.84
CA TYR A 93 22.25 -1.30 2.30
C TYR A 93 23.59 -0.64 2.65
N ARG A 94 23.84 0.53 2.08
CA ARG A 94 24.99 1.41 2.38
C ARG A 94 24.58 2.63 3.19
N SER A 95 23.29 2.95 3.21
CA SER A 95 22.72 4.06 3.97
C SER A 95 21.32 3.75 4.47
N LEU A 96 20.83 4.54 5.42
CA LEU A 96 19.41 4.49 5.84
C LEU A 96 18.48 4.82 4.66
N GLN A 97 18.90 5.71 3.76
CA GLN A 97 18.12 6.04 2.57
C GLN A 97 17.96 4.84 1.64
N ASP A 98 18.90 3.89 1.62
CA ASP A 98 18.75 2.66 0.83
C ASP A 98 17.64 1.78 1.39
N GLN A 99 17.56 1.66 2.72
CA GLN A 99 16.48 0.91 3.36
C GLN A 99 15.12 1.55 3.11
N ILE A 100 15.04 2.89 3.21
CA ILE A 100 13.81 3.64 2.96
C ILE A 100 13.38 3.50 1.50
N ASP A 101 14.29 3.72 0.55
CA ASP A 101 13.98 3.66 -0.88
C ASP A 101 13.57 2.25 -1.33
N GLU A 102 14.19 1.19 -0.77
CA GLU A 102 13.76 -0.18 -1.05
C GLU A 102 12.37 -0.45 -0.50
N MET A 103 12.12 -0.14 0.78
CA MET A 103 10.85 -0.37 1.45
C MET A 103 9.70 0.37 0.75
N ASP A 104 9.87 1.67 0.50
CA ASP A 104 8.86 2.50 -0.15
C ASP A 104 8.68 2.15 -1.62
N GLY A 105 9.78 1.88 -2.33
CA GLY A 105 9.78 1.49 -3.73
C GLY A 105 9.06 0.16 -3.96
N GLN A 106 9.40 -0.86 -3.18
CA GLN A 106 8.78 -2.18 -3.26
C GLN A 106 7.29 -2.10 -2.91
N PHE A 107 6.95 -1.41 -1.81
CA PHE A 107 5.56 -1.22 -1.41
C PHE A 107 4.74 -0.49 -2.49
N ALA A 108 5.27 0.59 -3.07
CA ALA A 108 4.60 1.34 -4.13
C ALA A 108 4.33 0.47 -5.38
N LEU A 109 5.32 -0.32 -5.82
CA LEU A 109 5.17 -1.23 -6.95
C LEU A 109 4.08 -2.27 -6.70
N ASP A 110 4.07 -2.86 -5.51
CA ASP A 110 3.12 -3.93 -5.18
C ASP A 110 1.69 -3.40 -5.01
N VAL A 111 1.52 -2.19 -4.47
CA VAL A 111 0.21 -1.51 -4.43
C VAL A 111 -0.28 -1.18 -5.84
N LEU A 112 0.59 -0.69 -6.74
CA LEU A 112 0.20 -0.42 -8.13
C LEU A 112 -0.25 -1.69 -8.87
N LYS A 113 0.45 -2.81 -8.67
CA LYS A 113 0.03 -4.12 -9.22
C LYS A 113 -1.32 -4.55 -8.66
N ALA A 114 -1.58 -4.33 -7.37
CA ALA A 114 -2.86 -4.67 -6.75
C ALA A 114 -4.02 -3.82 -7.33
N TYR A 115 -3.79 -2.52 -7.55
CA TYR A 115 -4.77 -1.67 -8.24
C TYR A 115 -5.08 -2.17 -9.66
N GLU A 116 -4.05 -2.50 -10.43
CA GLU A 116 -4.21 -3.02 -11.79
C GLU A 116 -5.00 -4.34 -11.80
N LYS A 117 -4.69 -5.24 -10.87
CA LYS A 117 -5.40 -6.51 -10.70
C LYS A 117 -6.89 -6.30 -10.37
N ARG A 118 -7.23 -5.33 -9.52
CA ARG A 118 -8.63 -5.00 -9.19
C ARG A 118 -9.39 -4.45 -10.41
N LYS A 119 -8.80 -3.50 -11.14
CA LYS A 119 -9.38 -2.96 -12.38
C LYS A 119 -9.67 -4.06 -13.40
N ARG A 120 -8.73 -4.97 -13.63
CA ARG A 120 -8.91 -6.10 -14.57
C ARG A 120 -10.03 -7.04 -14.13
N LYS A 121 -10.27 -7.22 -12.83
CA LYS A 121 -11.40 -8.04 -12.33
C LYS A 121 -12.74 -7.34 -12.58
N GLU A 122 -12.80 -6.04 -12.33
CA GLU A 122 -13.99 -5.22 -12.59
C GLU A 122 -14.36 -5.23 -14.08
N GLU A 123 -13.39 -5.07 -14.98
CA GLU A 123 -13.59 -5.13 -16.43
C GLU A 123 -14.06 -6.50 -16.93
N LYS A 124 -13.68 -7.58 -16.24
CA LYS A 124 -14.08 -8.96 -16.55
C LYS A 124 -15.40 -9.37 -15.92
N GLY A 125 -16.02 -8.52 -15.08
CA GLY A 125 -17.26 -8.82 -14.38
C GLY A 125 -17.13 -9.91 -13.31
N GLU A 126 -15.93 -10.10 -12.74
CA GLU A 126 -15.61 -11.10 -11.72
C GLU A 126 -15.73 -10.59 -10.27
#